data_AF-A0A9E3WSG8-F1
#
_entry.id   AF-A0A9E3WSG8-F1
#
_cell.length_a   1.000
_cell.length_b   1.000
_cell.length_c   1.000
_cell.angle_alpha   90.00
_cell.angle_beta   90.00
_cell.angle_gamma   90.00
#
_symmetry.space_group_name_H-M   'P 1'
#
loop_
_entity.id
_entity.type
_entity.pdbx_description
1 polymer ?
#
loop_
_entity_poly.entity_id
_entity_poly.type
_entity_poly.pdbx_seq_one_letter_code
_entity_poly.pdbx_strand_id
1 'polypeptide(L)'
;RVPQSELVERRSRLEAEIARLEESLPEQFPPDDGPGDEPTRRRRNFAARFAQWASGQREAAVDWQVLQPTEMKTNLPRLKSLDDGSILSTGDITKRDLFTLRFSLAEFDKPVTALRLEAMPDERLPAGGPGRCYYEGRQGDFFLSEVTARHGDTPLELIAPSVSYGKISIGGGSATGENVLDGDGSTGWSTSQREGEPHQLVLNLSEPLPSGGELELTMLFERHFAASLGRFRWSAACGTAKAVAKEMPAAIEAILARDPAAWDDASRAAARRYFAQVAPQLADARKPIAALRRQIPELPVTLVMQERDPDNPRPTFRHHRGEYTQPKEPVTPGLPALFAATTDHAPGNRLELARWLVSRDNPLAARVAVNRAWRSFFGYGLV
;
A
#
# COMPACT_ATOMS: atom_id res chain seq x y z
N ARG A 1 -13.75 -18.99 -13.79
CA ARG A 1 -12.91 -19.73 -14.77
C ARG A 1 -11.49 -19.70 -14.22
N VAL A 2 -10.84 -20.85 -14.06
CA VAL A 2 -9.38 -20.92 -13.79
C VAL A 2 -8.69 -20.15 -14.92
N PRO A 3 -7.65 -19.32 -14.66
CA PRO A 3 -6.95 -18.62 -15.73
C PRO A 3 -6.49 -19.63 -16.79
N GLN A 4 -6.72 -19.30 -18.05
CA GLN A 4 -6.21 -20.10 -19.17
C GLN A 4 -4.69 -20.18 -18.99
N SER A 5 -4.13 -21.38 -18.86
CA SER A 5 -2.70 -21.60 -18.57
C SER A 5 -1.79 -20.79 -19.48
N GLU A 6 -2.20 -20.62 -20.74
CA GLU A 6 -1.53 -19.80 -21.76
C GLU A 6 -1.34 -18.33 -21.35
N LEU A 7 -2.32 -17.69 -20.68
CA LEU A 7 -2.20 -16.29 -20.23
C LEU A 7 -1.16 -16.14 -19.12
N VAL A 8 -1.14 -17.09 -18.18
CA VAL A 8 -0.17 -17.12 -17.08
C VAL A 8 1.23 -17.34 -17.64
N GLU A 9 1.40 -18.32 -18.52
CA GLU A 9 2.68 -18.60 -19.18
C GLU A 9 3.17 -17.41 -20.02
N ARG A 10 2.28 -16.76 -20.77
CA ARG A 10 2.63 -15.57 -21.55
C ARG A 10 3.09 -14.42 -20.66
N ARG A 11 2.39 -14.18 -19.55
CA ARG A 11 2.77 -13.16 -18.57
C ARG A 11 4.14 -13.45 -17.97
N SER A 12 4.37 -14.66 -17.47
CA SER A 12 5.65 -15.05 -16.89
C SER A 12 6.80 -14.95 -17.90
N ARG A 13 6.56 -15.28 -19.17
CA ARG A 13 7.56 -15.11 -20.25
C ARG A 13 7.93 -13.65 -20.47
N LEU A 14 6.94 -12.76 -20.54
CA LEU A 14 7.17 -11.32 -20.71
C LEU A 14 7.90 -10.72 -19.51
N GLU A 15 7.53 -11.10 -18.29
CA GLU A 15 8.19 -10.67 -17.06
C GLU A 15 9.66 -11.13 -17.02
N ALA A 16 9.94 -12.38 -17.40
CA ALA A 16 11.29 -12.89 -17.50
C ALA A 16 12.13 -12.18 -18.58
N GLU A 17 11.54 -11.88 -19.73
CA GLU A 17 12.21 -11.13 -20.80
C GLU A 17 12.52 -9.69 -20.38
N ILE A 18 11.57 -9.02 -19.72
CA ILE A 18 11.78 -7.70 -19.13
C ILE A 18 12.93 -7.73 -18.13
N ALA A 19 12.94 -8.70 -17.20
CA ALA A 19 14.00 -8.82 -16.20
C ALA A 19 15.38 -9.01 -16.86
N ARG A 20 15.46 -9.86 -17.89
CA ARG A 20 16.70 -10.07 -18.67
C ARG A 20 17.17 -8.80 -19.37
N LEU A 21 16.26 -8.06 -20.02
CA LEU A 21 16.62 -6.82 -20.71
C LEU A 21 17.09 -5.75 -19.72
N GLU A 22 16.43 -5.63 -18.56
CA GLU A 22 16.85 -4.73 -17.49
C GLU A 22 18.25 -5.05 -16.96
N GLU A 23 18.57 -6.34 -16.79
CA GLU A 23 19.89 -6.78 -16.36
C GLU A 23 20.98 -6.47 -17.39
N SER A 24 20.66 -6.52 -18.68
CA SER A 24 21.59 -6.17 -19.77
C SER A 24 21.77 -4.67 -20.02
N LEU A 25 20.96 -3.79 -19.40
CA LEU A 25 21.02 -2.35 -19.65
C LEU A 25 22.42 -1.74 -19.49
N PRO A 26 23.23 -2.10 -18.46
CA PRO A 26 24.59 -1.59 -18.34
C PRO A 26 25.49 -1.92 -19.53
N GLU A 27 25.26 -3.05 -20.21
CA GLU A 27 26.03 -3.48 -21.38
C GLU A 27 25.67 -2.69 -22.63
N GLN A 28 24.51 -2.04 -22.65
CA GLN A 28 24.05 -1.18 -23.75
C GLN A 28 24.50 0.28 -23.61
N PHE A 29 25.17 0.63 -22.50
CA PHE A 29 25.67 2.00 -22.28
C PHE A 29 26.67 2.38 -23.38
N PRO A 30 26.69 3.61 -23.90
CA PRO A 30 27.61 3.99 -24.97
C PRO A 30 29.08 3.79 -24.56
N PRO A 31 29.96 3.31 -25.47
CA PRO A 31 31.38 3.21 -25.18
C PRO A 31 32.00 4.60 -25.02
N ASP A 32 33.10 4.69 -24.27
CA ASP A 32 33.96 5.88 -24.30
C ASP A 32 34.97 5.82 -25.46
N ASP A 33 35.71 6.92 -25.66
CA ASP A 33 36.72 7.06 -26.73
C ASP A 33 38.10 6.47 -26.37
N GLY A 34 38.22 5.83 -25.21
CA GLY A 34 39.51 5.33 -24.73
C GLY A 34 39.94 4.00 -25.37
N PRO A 35 41.10 3.45 -24.99
CA PRO A 35 41.57 2.16 -25.50
C PRO A 35 40.75 0.99 -24.96
N GLY A 36 40.78 -0.15 -25.67
CA GLY A 36 40.12 -1.40 -25.31
C GLY A 36 39.02 -1.84 -26.28
N ASP A 37 38.54 -3.08 -26.13
CA ASP A 37 37.37 -3.55 -26.87
C ASP A 37 36.10 -2.79 -26.44
N GLU A 38 35.07 -2.81 -27.30
CA GLU A 38 33.84 -2.07 -27.03
C GLU A 38 33.16 -2.45 -25.70
N PRO A 39 32.98 -3.74 -25.34
CA PRO A 39 32.39 -4.12 -24.06
C PRO A 39 33.14 -3.55 -22.85
N THR A 40 34.47 -3.49 -22.90
CA THR A 40 35.28 -2.90 -21.83
C THR A 40 35.10 -1.39 -21.77
N ARG A 41 35.07 -0.70 -22.92
CA ARG A 41 34.80 0.75 -23.00
C ARG A 41 33.41 1.10 -22.48
N ARG A 42 32.38 0.30 -22.78
CA ARG A 42 31.02 0.48 -22.26
C ARG A 42 30.95 0.33 -20.74
N ARG A 43 31.55 -0.74 -20.20
CA ARG A 43 31.62 -0.97 -18.74
C ARG A 43 32.37 0.14 -18.01
N ARG A 44 33.49 0.62 -18.57
CA ARG A 44 34.26 1.75 -18.03
C ARG A 44 33.44 3.03 -18.02
N ASN A 45 32.80 3.39 -19.14
CA ASN A 45 31.97 4.59 -19.23
C ASN A 45 30.76 4.52 -18.27
N PHE A 46 30.07 3.39 -18.21
CA PHE A 46 28.96 3.17 -17.27
C PHE A 46 29.43 3.39 -15.83
N ALA A 47 30.55 2.80 -15.43
CA ALA A 47 31.10 2.93 -14.07
C ALA A 47 31.46 4.39 -13.74
N ALA A 48 32.09 5.11 -14.67
CA ALA A 48 32.43 6.52 -14.49
C ALA A 48 31.19 7.41 -14.35
N ARG A 49 30.16 7.21 -15.20
CA ARG A 49 28.91 7.98 -15.14
C ARG A 49 28.07 7.63 -13.93
N PHE A 50 28.07 6.37 -13.51
CA PHE A 50 27.46 5.95 -12.25
C PHE A 50 28.11 6.64 -11.06
N ALA A 51 29.45 6.67 -10.99
CA ALA A 51 30.16 7.34 -9.90
C ALA A 51 29.85 8.84 -9.85
N GLN A 52 29.82 9.51 -11.01
CA GLN A 52 29.44 10.92 -11.12
C GLN A 52 28.00 11.16 -10.65
N TRP A 53 27.05 10.37 -11.14
CA TRP A 53 25.65 10.45 -10.76
C TRP A 53 25.48 10.21 -9.25
N ALA A 54 26.08 9.14 -8.73
CA ALA A 54 26.02 8.82 -7.31
C ALA A 54 26.55 9.98 -6.48
N SER A 55 27.74 10.51 -6.77
CA SER A 55 28.30 11.66 -6.05
C SER A 55 27.34 12.84 -6.00
N GLY A 56 26.72 13.22 -7.13
CA GLY A 56 25.76 14.33 -7.15
C GLY A 56 24.47 14.04 -6.37
N GLN A 57 23.96 12.80 -6.40
CA GLN A 57 22.79 12.44 -5.61
C GLN A 57 23.08 12.36 -4.11
N ARG A 58 24.31 11.99 -3.73
CA ARG A 58 24.75 11.90 -2.32
C ARG A 58 24.77 13.25 -1.62
N GLU A 59 25.19 14.30 -2.31
CA GLU A 59 25.19 15.67 -1.76
C GLU A 59 23.78 16.15 -1.38
N ALA A 60 22.77 15.68 -2.12
CA ALA A 60 21.37 15.99 -1.83
C ALA A 60 20.69 14.92 -0.96
N ALA A 61 21.31 13.75 -0.74
CA ALA A 61 20.71 12.62 -0.04
C ALA A 61 20.47 12.97 1.44
N VAL A 62 19.28 12.66 1.93
CA VAL A 62 18.92 12.85 3.33
C VAL A 62 18.96 11.49 4.01
N ASP A 63 19.57 11.45 5.20
CA ASP A 63 19.57 10.25 6.05
C ASP A 63 18.26 10.17 6.81
N TRP A 64 17.41 9.23 6.40
CA TRP A 64 16.06 9.06 6.94
C TRP A 64 16.03 7.84 7.86
N GLN A 65 15.65 8.05 9.11
CA GLN A 65 15.38 7.00 10.07
C GLN A 65 13.89 6.63 10.04
N VAL A 66 13.60 5.34 9.86
CA VAL A 66 12.22 4.82 9.86
C VAL A 66 11.62 4.96 11.26
N LEU A 67 10.41 5.51 11.33
CA LEU A 67 9.65 5.63 12.57
C LEU A 67 8.76 4.40 12.77
N GLN A 68 8.92 3.72 13.91
CA GLN A 68 8.06 2.62 14.30
C GLN A 68 6.87 3.15 15.11
N PRO A 69 5.61 2.90 14.69
CA PRO A 69 4.45 3.39 15.43
C PRO A 69 4.33 2.66 16.78
N THR A 70 4.24 3.42 17.86
CA THR A 70 3.95 2.91 19.21
C THR A 70 2.45 2.74 19.43
N GLU A 71 1.63 3.55 18.76
CA GLU A 71 0.18 3.45 18.74
C GLU A 71 -0.36 3.78 17.34
N MET A 72 -1.42 3.08 16.94
CA MET A 72 -2.17 3.34 15.71
C MET A 72 -3.66 3.33 16.01
N LYS A 73 -4.32 4.45 15.75
CA LYS A 73 -5.77 4.63 15.92
C LYS A 73 -6.40 5.09 14.62
N THR A 74 -7.60 4.63 14.37
CA THR A 74 -8.41 5.01 13.22
C THR A 74 -9.89 5.07 13.59
N ASN A 75 -10.70 5.68 12.72
CA ASN A 75 -12.15 5.67 12.87
C ASN A 75 -12.80 4.34 12.43
N LEU A 76 -12.33 3.74 11.33
CA LEU A 76 -12.83 2.46 10.81
C LEU A 76 -11.74 1.56 10.20
N PRO A 77 -10.79 2.08 9.41
CA PRO A 77 -9.80 1.22 8.75
C PRO A 77 -8.89 0.51 9.72
N ARG A 78 -8.53 -0.75 9.43
CA ARG A 78 -7.61 -1.48 10.30
C ARG A 78 -6.17 -1.31 9.83
N LEU A 79 -5.29 -0.84 10.72
CA LEU A 79 -3.86 -0.72 10.45
C LEU A 79 -3.09 -1.95 10.99
N LYS A 80 -2.08 -2.39 10.26
CA LYS A 80 -1.14 -3.45 10.64
C LYS A 80 0.29 -2.99 10.36
N SER A 81 1.14 -2.98 11.37
CA SER A 81 2.59 -2.76 11.17
C SER A 81 3.22 -4.00 10.54
N LEU A 82 4.20 -3.78 9.66
CA LEU A 82 4.99 -4.81 8.98
C LEU A 82 6.46 -4.73 9.41
N ASP A 83 7.21 -5.80 9.18
CA ASP A 83 8.60 -5.93 9.64
C ASP A 83 9.57 -4.89 9.04
N ASP A 84 9.23 -4.31 7.89
CA ASP A 84 10.01 -3.25 7.24
C ASP A 84 9.67 -1.83 7.74
N GLY A 85 8.91 -1.73 8.84
CA GLY A 85 8.42 -0.50 9.43
C GLY A 85 7.31 0.20 8.62
N SER A 86 6.81 -0.40 7.56
CA SER A 86 5.62 0.09 6.87
C SER A 86 4.34 -0.35 7.56
N ILE A 87 3.27 0.39 7.32
CA ILE A 87 1.92 0.15 7.84
C ILE A 87 1.03 -0.21 6.66
N LEU A 88 0.27 -1.29 6.79
CA LEU A 88 -0.76 -1.69 5.86
C LEU A 88 -2.14 -1.42 6.43
N SER A 89 -2.93 -0.63 5.70
CA SER A 89 -4.34 -0.36 5.94
C SER A 89 -5.22 -1.38 5.24
N THR A 90 -6.11 -2.00 6.01
CA THR A 90 -6.98 -3.13 5.64
C THR A 90 -8.39 -2.93 6.20
N GLY A 91 -9.30 -3.89 5.99
CA GLY A 91 -10.68 -3.81 6.50
C GLY A 91 -11.54 -2.82 5.71
N ASP A 92 -12.54 -2.23 6.36
CA ASP A 92 -13.46 -1.29 5.72
C ASP A 92 -12.84 0.12 5.66
N ILE A 93 -13.27 0.93 4.69
CA ILE A 93 -12.87 2.34 4.53
C ILE A 93 -14.10 3.21 4.35
N THR A 94 -13.98 4.48 4.69
CA THR A 94 -15.05 5.48 4.53
C THR A 94 -14.63 6.60 3.58
N LYS A 95 -15.55 7.51 3.30
CA LYS A 95 -15.29 8.74 2.53
C LYS A 95 -14.47 9.77 3.33
N ARG A 96 -14.31 9.55 4.63
CA ARG A 96 -13.55 10.38 5.55
C ARG A 96 -12.83 9.50 6.58
N ASP A 97 -11.65 9.02 6.22
CA ASP A 97 -10.83 8.22 7.12
C ASP A 97 -9.82 9.08 7.86
N LEU A 98 -9.63 8.82 9.15
CA LEU A 98 -8.66 9.50 10.00
C LEU A 98 -7.68 8.49 10.56
N PHE A 99 -6.39 8.66 10.31
CA PHE A 99 -5.33 7.83 10.92
C PHE A 99 -4.55 8.68 11.91
N THR A 100 -4.54 8.31 13.17
CA THR A 100 -3.73 8.91 14.22
C THR A 100 -2.65 7.93 14.64
N LEU A 101 -1.39 8.31 14.45
CA LEU A 101 -0.22 7.48 14.67
C LEU A 101 0.67 8.17 15.70
N ARG A 102 1.21 7.41 16.64
CA ARG A 102 2.18 7.91 17.61
C ARG A 102 3.51 7.22 17.44
N PHE A 103 4.59 7.96 17.61
CA PHE A 103 5.95 7.50 17.46
C PHE A 103 6.79 7.99 18.63
N SER A 104 7.66 7.13 19.15
CA SER A 104 8.67 7.55 20.12
C SER A 104 9.83 8.22 19.40
N LEU A 105 10.30 9.36 19.92
CA LEU A 105 11.52 10.01 19.43
C LEU A 105 12.74 9.73 20.30
N ALA A 106 12.65 8.74 21.21
CA ALA A 106 13.72 8.42 22.16
C ALA A 106 15.00 7.89 21.48
N GLU A 107 14.88 7.32 20.28
CA GLU A 107 16.03 6.79 19.52
C GLU A 107 16.80 7.86 18.73
N PHE A 108 16.29 9.09 18.68
CA PHE A 108 16.98 10.19 17.99
C PHE A 108 17.96 10.88 18.95
N ASP A 109 19.21 10.99 18.53
CA ASP A 109 20.28 11.68 19.26
C ASP A 109 20.35 13.19 18.93
N LYS A 110 19.67 13.60 17.85
CA LYS A 110 19.65 14.96 17.32
C LYS A 110 18.20 15.44 17.14
N PRO A 111 17.96 16.77 17.11
CA PRO A 111 16.65 17.30 16.83
C PRO A 111 16.12 16.86 15.45
N VAL A 112 14.86 16.43 15.41
CA VAL A 112 14.16 16.10 14.16
C VAL A 112 13.77 17.38 13.45
N THR A 113 14.04 17.47 12.14
CA THR A 113 13.78 18.69 11.35
C THR A 113 12.85 18.45 10.18
N ALA A 114 12.67 17.20 9.75
CA ALA A 114 11.77 16.86 8.66
C ALA A 114 11.17 15.47 8.84
N LEU A 115 10.00 15.28 8.24
CA LEU A 115 9.25 14.04 8.19
C LEU A 115 9.02 13.66 6.72
N ARG A 116 9.10 12.36 6.43
CA ARG A 116 8.79 11.79 5.11
C ARG A 116 7.73 10.73 5.25
N LEU A 117 6.66 10.89 4.48
CA LEU A 117 5.67 9.86 4.21
C LEU A 117 6.01 9.19 2.88
N GLU A 118 6.23 7.88 2.91
CA GLU A 118 6.32 7.04 1.72
C GLU A 118 4.96 6.41 1.45
N ALA A 119 4.37 6.67 0.27
CA ALA A 119 3.24 5.93 -0.27
C ALA A 119 3.80 4.75 -1.08
N MET A 120 3.49 3.52 -0.66
CA MET A 120 4.20 2.32 -1.14
C MET A 120 3.26 1.39 -1.91
N PRO A 121 3.72 0.83 -3.05
CA PRO A 121 2.94 -0.18 -3.75
C PRO A 121 2.90 -1.49 -2.98
N ASP A 122 1.83 -2.25 -3.16
CA ASP A 122 1.63 -3.56 -2.58
C ASP A 122 0.61 -4.35 -3.41
N GLU A 123 0.93 -5.59 -3.77
CA GLU A 123 0.08 -6.42 -4.62
C GLU A 123 -1.28 -6.75 -3.99
N ARG A 124 -1.41 -6.61 -2.66
CA ARG A 124 -2.69 -6.79 -1.95
C ARG A 124 -3.64 -5.61 -2.16
N LEU A 125 -3.16 -4.49 -2.69
CA LEU A 125 -3.95 -3.27 -2.90
C LEU A 125 -4.54 -3.24 -4.32
N PRO A 126 -5.69 -2.55 -4.52
CA PRO A 126 -6.25 -2.34 -5.84
C PRO A 126 -5.21 -1.73 -6.80
N ALA A 127 -5.11 -2.25 -8.02
CA ALA A 127 -4.11 -1.81 -9.01
C ALA A 127 -2.65 -1.76 -8.51
N GLY A 128 -2.29 -2.51 -7.46
CA GLY A 128 -0.96 -2.48 -6.85
C GLY A 128 -0.71 -1.30 -5.91
N GLY A 129 -1.73 -0.50 -5.60
CA GLY A 129 -1.65 0.64 -4.68
C GLY A 129 -1.02 1.90 -5.30
N PRO A 130 -0.49 2.83 -4.49
CA PRO A 130 -0.33 2.75 -3.04
C PRO A 130 -1.62 2.99 -2.24
N GLY A 131 -2.71 3.41 -2.89
CA GLY A 131 -3.99 3.70 -2.26
C GLY A 131 -4.97 2.53 -2.18
N ARG A 132 -6.09 2.76 -1.50
CA ARG A 132 -7.14 1.75 -1.26
C ARG A 132 -8.39 1.96 -2.08
N CYS A 133 -8.47 3.00 -2.90
CA CYS A 133 -9.65 3.22 -3.71
C CYS A 133 -9.85 2.01 -4.64
N TYR A 134 -11.03 1.40 -4.60
CA TYR A 134 -11.37 0.23 -5.41
C TYR A 134 -12.71 0.38 -6.14
N TYR A 135 -13.54 1.31 -5.66
CA TYR A 135 -14.91 1.58 -6.11
C TYR A 135 -15.19 3.08 -6.00
N GLU A 136 -16.05 3.61 -6.89
CA GLU A 136 -16.36 5.05 -7.11
C GLU A 136 -15.21 5.93 -7.64
N GLY A 137 -13.98 5.67 -7.20
CA GLY A 137 -12.79 6.38 -7.67
C GLY A 137 -11.86 5.55 -8.56
N ARG A 138 -10.68 6.10 -8.83
CA ARG A 138 -9.61 5.46 -9.59
C ARG A 138 -9.03 4.32 -8.75
N GLN A 139 -9.04 3.10 -9.28
CA GLN A 139 -8.50 1.95 -8.56
C GLN A 139 -7.02 2.15 -8.22
N GLY A 140 -6.65 1.89 -6.96
CA GLY A 140 -5.28 2.02 -6.44
C GLY A 140 -4.89 3.43 -6.01
N ASP A 141 -5.78 4.40 -6.19
CA ASP A 141 -5.53 5.78 -5.82
C ASP A 141 -5.85 6.05 -4.33
N PHE A 142 -5.30 7.15 -3.83
CA PHE A 142 -5.60 7.70 -2.50
C PHE A 142 -5.80 9.22 -2.59
N PHE A 143 -6.33 9.81 -1.53
CA PHE A 143 -6.45 11.25 -1.42
C PHE A 143 -6.18 11.69 0.02
N LEU A 144 -4.95 12.15 0.27
CA LEU A 144 -4.52 12.65 1.57
C LEU A 144 -4.84 14.14 1.63
N SER A 145 -5.88 14.50 2.37
CA SER A 145 -6.35 15.88 2.46
C SER A 145 -5.59 16.68 3.49
N GLU A 146 -5.28 16.11 4.67
CA GLU A 146 -4.57 16.86 5.71
C GLU A 146 -3.56 16.00 6.45
N VAL A 147 -2.44 16.63 6.84
CA VAL A 147 -1.49 16.10 7.82
C VAL A 147 -1.30 17.12 8.91
N THR A 148 -1.57 16.72 10.15
CA THR A 148 -1.25 17.53 11.34
C THR A 148 -0.30 16.77 12.25
N ALA A 149 0.52 17.51 12.98
CA ALA A 149 1.52 16.95 13.88
C ALA A 149 1.47 17.60 15.27
N ARG A 150 1.78 16.83 16.30
CA ARG A 150 1.88 17.28 17.69
C ARG A 150 3.09 16.61 18.37
N HIS A 151 3.73 17.31 19.31
CA HIS A 151 4.68 16.73 20.25
C HIS A 151 4.10 16.81 21.66
N GLY A 152 3.72 15.64 22.21
CA GLY A 152 2.83 15.60 23.37
C GLY A 152 1.54 16.42 23.11
N ASP A 153 1.32 17.47 23.91
CA ASP A 153 0.16 18.36 23.78
C ASP A 153 0.41 19.62 22.93
N THR A 154 1.61 19.79 22.38
CA THR A 154 1.99 20.98 21.62
C THR A 154 1.79 20.73 20.13
N PRO A 155 0.95 21.50 19.42
CA PRO A 155 0.89 21.46 17.95
C PRO A 155 2.25 21.80 17.33
N LEU A 156 2.61 21.08 16.27
CA LEU A 156 3.79 21.36 15.46
C LEU A 156 3.37 22.01 14.15
N GLU A 157 4.08 23.04 13.73
CA GLU A 157 3.89 23.67 12.43
C GLU A 157 4.75 22.98 11.38
N LEU A 158 4.07 22.42 10.37
CA LEU A 158 4.68 21.78 9.21
C LEU A 158 4.77 22.82 8.07
N ILE A 159 5.90 22.88 7.39
CA ILE A 159 6.22 23.88 6.38
C ILE A 159 6.93 23.25 5.18
N ALA A 160 6.98 24.02 4.09
CA ALA A 160 7.68 23.67 2.85
C ALA A 160 7.39 22.22 2.40
N PRO A 161 6.10 21.86 2.26
CA PRO A 161 5.75 20.52 1.83
C PRO A 161 6.22 20.29 0.39
N SER A 162 6.59 19.07 0.06
CA SER A 162 6.98 18.70 -1.30
C SER A 162 6.59 17.26 -1.59
N VAL A 163 6.25 16.97 -2.84
CA VAL A 163 5.85 15.64 -3.28
C VAL A 163 6.71 15.19 -4.46
N SER A 164 7.01 13.89 -4.53
CA SER A 164 7.75 13.33 -5.67
C SER A 164 6.93 13.34 -6.96
N TYR A 165 5.61 13.20 -6.83
CA TYR A 165 4.66 13.21 -7.93
C TYR A 165 3.28 13.60 -7.37
N GLY A 166 2.50 14.35 -8.14
CA GLY A 166 1.17 14.79 -7.75
C GLY A 166 0.24 14.87 -8.95
N LYS A 167 -0.86 14.11 -8.92
CA LYS A 167 -1.91 14.21 -9.94
C LYS A 167 -3.26 13.77 -9.39
N ILE A 168 -4.29 14.52 -9.76
CA ILE A 168 -5.70 14.16 -9.56
C ILE A 168 -6.27 13.69 -10.90
N SER A 169 -6.91 12.52 -10.91
CA SER A 169 -7.58 11.98 -12.11
C SER A 169 -9.10 12.19 -12.14
N ILE A 170 -9.72 12.38 -10.99
CA ILE A 170 -11.18 12.57 -10.84
C ILE A 170 -11.42 13.93 -10.21
N GLY A 171 -12.27 14.77 -10.80
CA GLY A 171 -12.48 16.14 -10.36
C GLY A 171 -11.41 17.11 -10.87
N GLY A 172 -11.33 18.30 -10.26
CA GLY A 172 -10.33 19.34 -10.57
C GLY A 172 -9.44 19.64 -9.38
N GLY A 173 -8.41 20.47 -9.60
CA GLY A 173 -7.47 20.91 -8.56
C GLY A 173 -6.03 20.45 -8.81
N SER A 174 -5.15 20.85 -7.89
CA SER A 174 -3.77 20.39 -7.81
C SER A 174 -3.65 19.25 -6.79
N ALA A 175 -2.60 18.44 -6.91
CA ALA A 175 -2.20 17.46 -5.91
C ALA A 175 -0.77 17.76 -5.43
N THR A 176 -0.54 18.99 -4.99
CA THR A 176 0.78 19.40 -4.49
C THR A 176 0.88 19.16 -2.99
N GLY A 177 2.09 19.31 -2.44
CA GLY A 177 2.30 19.14 -1.00
C GLY A 177 1.57 20.19 -0.18
N GLU A 178 1.36 21.41 -0.71
CA GLU A 178 0.65 22.49 -0.03
C GLU A 178 -0.80 22.11 0.30
N ASN A 179 -1.41 21.26 -0.54
CA ASN A 179 -2.78 20.82 -0.34
C ASN A 179 -2.97 19.88 0.85
N VAL A 180 -1.91 19.43 1.52
CA VAL A 180 -2.04 18.60 2.73
C VAL A 180 -1.94 19.41 4.03
N LEU A 181 -1.80 20.74 3.92
CA LEU A 181 -1.61 21.67 5.02
C LEU A 181 -2.49 22.93 4.89
N ASP A 182 -3.42 22.97 3.93
CA ASP A 182 -4.20 24.18 3.63
C ASP A 182 -5.50 24.30 4.45
N GLY A 183 -5.85 23.26 5.21
CA GLY A 183 -7.03 23.22 6.08
C GLY A 183 -8.34 22.93 5.32
N ASP A 184 -8.28 22.55 4.05
CA ASP A 184 -9.43 22.19 3.22
C ASP A 184 -9.45 20.67 2.94
N GLY A 185 -10.38 19.96 3.59
CA GLY A 185 -10.58 18.52 3.36
C GLY A 185 -10.90 18.14 1.89
N SER A 186 -11.24 19.10 1.03
CA SER A 186 -11.58 18.89 -0.38
C SER A 186 -10.36 18.99 -1.32
N THR A 187 -9.25 19.54 -0.86
CA THR A 187 -7.96 19.51 -1.54
C THR A 187 -7.11 18.39 -0.94
N GLY A 188 -6.04 17.98 -1.63
CA GLY A 188 -5.17 16.95 -1.10
C GLY A 188 -4.16 16.40 -2.09
N TRP A 189 -3.29 15.55 -1.60
CA TRP A 189 -2.29 14.84 -2.39
C TRP A 189 -2.82 13.50 -2.89
N SER A 190 -2.55 13.22 -4.16
CA SER A 190 -2.95 12.03 -4.91
C SER A 190 -1.89 11.71 -5.96
N THR A 191 -1.75 10.43 -6.31
CA THR A 191 -0.74 9.96 -7.26
C THR A 191 -1.37 9.21 -8.45
N SER A 192 -2.63 9.56 -8.78
CA SER A 192 -3.37 8.93 -9.88
C SER A 192 -2.51 8.79 -11.15
N GLN A 193 -2.73 7.70 -11.91
CA GLN A 193 -2.00 7.34 -13.14
C GLN A 193 -0.59 6.80 -12.95
N ARG A 194 -0.07 6.76 -11.72
CA ARG A 194 1.16 6.07 -11.34
C ARG A 194 0.89 5.00 -10.27
N GLU A 195 -0.24 4.31 -10.41
CA GLU A 195 -0.57 3.18 -9.54
C GLU A 195 0.50 2.08 -9.65
N GLY A 196 0.85 1.44 -8.54
CA GLY A 196 1.93 0.47 -8.45
C GLY A 196 3.34 1.07 -8.34
N GLU A 197 3.49 2.41 -8.28
CA GLU A 197 4.77 3.08 -8.07
C GLU A 197 4.90 3.66 -6.64
N PRO A 198 6.11 3.71 -6.05
CA PRO A 198 6.34 4.37 -4.78
C PRO A 198 6.44 5.89 -4.94
N HIS A 199 5.86 6.63 -3.99
CA HIS A 199 5.90 8.10 -3.98
C HIS A 199 6.18 8.64 -2.58
N GLN A 200 6.61 9.89 -2.51
CA GLN A 200 7.03 10.53 -1.27
C GLN A 200 6.33 11.88 -1.10
N LEU A 201 5.94 12.16 0.15
CA LEU A 201 5.64 13.49 0.66
C LEU A 201 6.66 13.81 1.74
N VAL A 202 7.29 14.98 1.65
CA VAL A 202 8.22 15.49 2.67
C VAL A 202 7.63 16.76 3.28
N LEU A 203 7.61 16.81 4.61
CA LEU A 203 7.12 17.92 5.43
C LEU A 203 8.27 18.37 6.35
N ASN A 204 8.64 19.65 6.30
CA ASN A 204 9.68 20.19 7.19
C ASN A 204 9.03 20.78 8.44
N LEU A 205 9.71 20.74 9.58
CA LEU A 205 9.26 21.42 10.79
C LEU A 205 9.74 22.87 10.77
N SER A 206 8.89 23.82 11.18
CA SER A 206 9.32 25.23 11.30
C SER A 206 10.37 25.43 12.38
N GLU A 207 10.28 24.64 13.45
CA GLU A 207 11.27 24.57 14.52
C GLU A 207 11.77 23.14 14.71
N PRO A 208 13.09 22.91 14.87
CA PRO A 208 13.62 21.59 15.15
C PRO A 208 13.02 21.00 16.43
N LEU A 209 12.48 19.80 16.33
CA LEU A 209 11.87 19.09 17.44
C LEU A 209 12.96 18.40 18.28
N PRO A 210 13.10 18.70 19.58
CA PRO A 210 14.14 18.10 20.42
C PRO A 210 14.03 16.57 20.45
N SER A 211 15.15 15.91 20.74
CA SER A 211 15.18 14.47 20.95
C SER A 211 14.30 14.04 22.13
N GLY A 212 13.68 12.86 22.00
CA GLY A 212 12.77 12.32 23.00
C GLY A 212 11.32 12.85 22.92
N GLY A 213 10.47 12.29 23.77
CA GLY A 213 9.03 12.53 23.75
C GLY A 213 8.29 11.73 22.67
N GLU A 214 7.05 12.12 22.42
CA GLU A 214 6.11 11.43 21.53
C GLU A 214 5.70 12.37 20.39
N LEU A 215 5.90 11.93 19.16
CA LEU A 215 5.35 12.57 17.97
C LEU A 215 4.01 11.91 17.63
N GLU A 216 2.95 12.69 17.60
CA GLU A 216 1.65 12.27 17.08
C GLU A 216 1.45 12.87 15.69
N LEU A 217 1.14 12.03 14.70
CA LEU A 217 0.75 12.42 13.35
C LEU A 217 -0.70 12.03 13.11
N THR A 218 -1.49 12.97 12.61
CA THR A 218 -2.86 12.70 12.19
C THR A 218 -3.00 12.97 10.69
N MET A 219 -3.48 11.96 9.96
CA MET A 219 -3.68 11.97 8.51
C MET A 219 -5.18 11.89 8.21
N LEU A 220 -5.71 12.87 7.48
CA LEU A 220 -7.10 12.89 7.03
C LEU A 220 -7.16 12.50 5.55
N PHE A 221 -8.02 11.54 5.23
CA PHE A 221 -8.36 11.17 3.86
C PHE A 221 -9.83 11.48 3.63
N GLU A 222 -10.13 12.64 3.05
CA GLU A 222 -11.50 13.10 2.85
C GLU A 222 -11.78 13.36 1.38
N ARG A 223 -12.82 12.71 0.86
CA ARG A 223 -13.28 12.94 -0.50
C ARG A 223 -14.73 12.52 -0.67
N HIS A 224 -15.34 12.88 -1.80
CA HIS A 224 -16.68 12.40 -2.15
C HIS A 224 -16.77 10.88 -2.44
N PHE A 225 -15.64 10.16 -2.40
CA PHE A 225 -15.52 8.70 -2.46
C PHE A 225 -14.45 8.21 -1.47
N ALA A 226 -14.43 6.92 -1.15
CA ALA A 226 -13.46 6.35 -0.21
C ALA A 226 -12.07 6.17 -0.85
N ALA A 227 -11.05 6.79 -0.27
CA ALA A 227 -9.72 6.89 -0.88
C ALA A 227 -8.57 7.03 0.14
N SER A 228 -8.56 6.23 1.20
CA SER A 228 -7.43 6.21 2.14
C SER A 228 -6.18 5.53 1.58
N LEU A 229 -5.03 5.82 2.17
CA LEU A 229 -3.75 5.20 1.79
C LEU A 229 -3.69 3.72 2.20
N GLY A 230 -3.07 2.90 1.37
CA GLY A 230 -3.05 1.44 1.51
C GLY A 230 -1.82 0.93 2.24
N ARG A 231 -0.62 1.17 1.70
CA ARG A 231 0.64 0.85 2.39
C ARG A 231 1.49 2.09 2.43
N PHE A 232 2.04 2.39 3.59
CA PHE A 232 2.84 3.58 3.77
C PHE A 232 3.84 3.46 4.91
N ARG A 233 4.82 4.36 4.95
CA ARG A 233 5.82 4.41 6.01
C ARG A 233 6.13 5.85 6.36
N TRP A 234 6.33 6.12 7.64
CA TRP A 234 6.87 7.39 8.11
C TRP A 234 8.35 7.26 8.44
N SER A 235 9.12 8.27 8.10
CA SER A 235 10.52 8.42 8.49
C SER A 235 10.78 9.84 8.95
N ALA A 236 11.80 10.05 9.77
CA ALA A 236 12.25 11.35 10.21
C ALA A 236 13.73 11.54 9.85
N ALA A 237 14.11 12.79 9.62
CA ALA A 237 15.51 13.18 9.43
C ALA A 237 15.90 14.21 10.48
N CYS A 238 17.15 14.11 10.93
CA CYS A 238 17.73 15.02 11.90
C CYS A 238 18.78 15.90 11.24
N GLY A 239 18.55 17.20 11.29
CA GLY A 239 19.42 18.19 10.66
C GLY A 239 19.38 18.10 9.14
N THR A 240 19.22 19.25 8.50
CA THR A 240 19.51 19.56 7.08
C THR A 240 19.03 21.00 6.82
N ALA A 241 19.40 21.58 5.68
CA ALA A 241 18.52 22.56 5.04
C ALA A 241 17.16 21.91 4.68
N LYS A 242 16.16 22.68 4.27
CA LYS A 242 14.82 22.16 3.95
C LYS A 242 14.89 20.91 3.04
N ALA A 243 14.43 19.78 3.55
CA ALA A 243 14.38 18.52 2.82
C ALA A 243 13.27 18.57 1.76
N VAL A 244 13.48 17.85 0.65
CA VAL A 244 12.56 17.83 -0.50
C VAL A 244 12.32 16.39 -0.93
N ALA A 245 11.06 16.06 -1.26
CA ALA A 245 10.68 14.75 -1.78
C ALA A 245 11.36 14.47 -3.14
N LYS A 246 11.69 13.19 -3.38
CA LYS A 246 12.42 12.78 -4.58
C LYS A 246 11.65 11.75 -5.38
N GLU A 247 11.76 11.81 -6.71
CA GLU A 247 11.24 10.74 -7.58
C GLU A 247 11.98 9.41 -7.38
N MET A 248 13.20 9.42 -6.82
CA MET A 248 13.90 8.17 -6.54
C MET A 248 13.24 7.40 -5.40
N PRO A 249 13.22 6.05 -5.46
CA PRO A 249 12.74 5.24 -4.34
C PRO A 249 13.57 5.49 -3.08
N ALA A 250 12.90 5.55 -1.93
CA ALA A 250 13.53 5.82 -0.63
C ALA A 250 14.66 4.84 -0.28
N ALA A 251 14.54 3.58 -0.70
CA ALA A 251 15.60 2.58 -0.50
C ALA A 251 16.90 2.93 -1.25
N ILE A 252 16.79 3.55 -2.43
CA ILE A 252 17.97 4.01 -3.19
C ILE A 252 18.57 5.25 -2.52
N GLU A 253 17.74 6.17 -2.04
CA GLU A 253 18.22 7.33 -1.28
C GLU A 253 18.95 6.90 0.00
N ALA A 254 18.42 5.92 0.74
CA ALA A 254 19.06 5.39 1.94
C ALA A 254 20.42 4.73 1.65
N ILE A 255 20.59 4.12 0.47
CA ILE A 255 21.92 3.66 0.03
C ILE A 255 22.83 4.88 -0.19
N LEU A 256 22.37 5.88 -0.94
CA LEU A 256 23.16 7.07 -1.28
C LEU A 256 23.53 7.93 -0.05
N ALA A 257 22.67 8.02 0.96
CA ALA A 257 22.95 8.77 2.18
C ALA A 257 24.16 8.22 2.96
N ARG A 258 24.50 6.94 2.78
CA ARG A 258 25.64 6.28 3.43
C ARG A 258 26.95 6.49 2.68
N ASP A 259 28.07 6.30 3.38
CA ASP A 259 29.39 6.25 2.76
C ASP A 259 29.48 5.08 1.73
N PRO A 260 29.89 5.33 0.47
CA PRO A 260 30.10 4.31 -0.55
C PRO A 260 31.04 3.19 -0.13
N ALA A 261 31.99 3.46 0.77
CA ALA A 261 32.85 2.44 1.36
C ALA A 261 32.04 1.39 2.14
N ALA A 262 30.91 1.79 2.74
CA ALA A 262 30.03 0.95 3.54
C ALA A 262 28.93 0.24 2.72
N TRP A 263 28.82 0.50 1.41
CA TRP A 263 27.84 -0.20 0.58
C TRP A 263 28.25 -1.66 0.43
N ASP A 264 27.36 -2.60 0.71
CA ASP A 264 27.57 -4.01 0.34
C ASP A 264 27.30 -4.22 -1.16
N ASP A 265 27.58 -5.43 -1.65
CA ASP A 265 27.41 -5.76 -3.07
C ASP A 265 25.95 -5.62 -3.51
N ALA A 266 24.99 -5.95 -2.64
CA ALA A 266 23.57 -5.79 -2.90
C ALA A 266 23.17 -4.31 -3.06
N SER A 267 23.63 -3.43 -2.17
CA SER A 267 23.40 -1.98 -2.24
C SER A 267 24.03 -1.37 -3.48
N ARG A 268 25.27 -1.76 -3.81
CA ARG A 268 25.94 -1.33 -5.05
C ARG A 268 25.16 -1.77 -6.29
N ALA A 269 24.72 -3.02 -6.33
CA ALA A 269 23.95 -3.56 -7.45
C ALA A 269 22.60 -2.85 -7.60
N ALA A 270 21.88 -2.61 -6.49
CA ALA A 270 20.62 -1.89 -6.48
C ALA A 270 20.76 -0.45 -7.00
N ALA A 271 21.76 0.30 -6.51
CA ALA A 271 22.04 1.65 -6.98
C ALA A 271 22.41 1.69 -8.47
N ARG A 272 23.23 0.74 -8.94
CA ARG A 272 23.60 0.63 -10.37
C ARG A 272 22.40 0.28 -11.25
N ARG A 273 21.55 -0.63 -10.80
CA ARG A 273 20.31 -0.99 -11.52
C ARG A 273 19.39 0.22 -11.64
N TYR A 274 19.19 0.96 -10.55
CA TYR A 274 18.40 2.19 -10.57
C TYR A 274 19.01 3.24 -11.53
N PHE A 275 20.33 3.46 -11.47
CA PHE A 275 21.00 4.36 -12.41
C PHE A 275 20.77 3.95 -13.86
N ALA A 276 20.84 2.65 -14.19
CA ALA A 276 20.56 2.16 -15.53
C ALA A 276 19.11 2.44 -15.99
N GLN A 277 18.16 2.48 -15.06
CA GLN A 277 16.76 2.80 -15.34
C GLN A 277 16.51 4.31 -15.59
N VAL A 278 17.35 5.21 -15.06
CA VAL A 278 17.16 6.65 -15.18
C VAL A 278 18.16 7.36 -16.09
N ALA A 279 19.32 6.75 -16.36
CA ALA A 279 20.39 7.36 -17.15
C ALA A 279 19.89 7.76 -18.55
N PRO A 280 20.02 9.03 -18.99
CA PRO A 280 19.53 9.48 -20.30
C PRO A 280 20.12 8.69 -21.47
N GLN A 281 21.37 8.24 -21.36
CA GLN A 281 22.11 7.48 -22.37
C GLN A 281 21.47 6.11 -22.68
N LEU A 282 20.67 5.60 -21.76
CA LEU A 282 19.95 4.32 -21.90
C LEU A 282 18.48 4.50 -22.26
N ALA A 283 18.04 5.72 -22.60
CA ALA A 283 16.64 5.99 -22.93
C ALA A 283 16.14 5.13 -24.10
N ASP A 284 16.95 4.96 -25.15
CA ASP A 284 16.61 4.10 -26.29
C ASP A 284 16.62 2.61 -25.92
N ALA A 285 17.61 2.17 -25.14
CA ALA A 285 17.71 0.80 -24.63
C ALA A 285 16.51 0.40 -23.74
N ARG A 286 15.86 1.37 -23.10
CA ARG A 286 14.64 1.15 -22.29
C ARG A 286 13.34 1.10 -23.10
N LYS A 287 13.31 1.57 -24.34
CA LYS A 287 12.08 1.57 -25.17
C LYS A 287 11.49 0.16 -25.35
N PRO A 288 12.28 -0.91 -25.64
CA PRO A 288 11.75 -2.28 -25.72
C PRO A 288 11.15 -2.77 -24.40
N ILE A 289 11.80 -2.45 -23.26
CA ILE A 289 11.30 -2.81 -21.93
C ILE A 289 9.93 -2.17 -21.67
N ALA A 290 9.80 -0.88 -21.96
CA ALA A 290 8.53 -0.17 -21.84
C ALA A 290 7.45 -0.75 -22.78
N ALA A 291 7.83 -1.17 -23.99
CA ALA A 291 6.92 -1.81 -24.93
C ALA A 291 6.43 -3.18 -24.44
N LEU A 292 7.32 -4.01 -23.85
CA LEU A 292 6.97 -5.31 -23.29
C LEU A 292 6.07 -5.17 -22.04
N ARG A 293 6.33 -4.19 -21.17
CA ARG A 293 5.46 -3.89 -20.01
C ARG A 293 4.02 -3.63 -20.43
N ARG A 294 3.81 -2.92 -21.54
CA ARG A 294 2.47 -2.66 -22.11
C ARG A 294 1.79 -3.90 -22.71
N GLN A 295 2.54 -4.98 -22.93
CA GLN A 295 2.03 -6.24 -23.47
C GLN A 295 1.71 -7.27 -22.38
N ILE A 296 2.04 -6.99 -21.12
CA ILE A 296 1.70 -7.88 -19.99
C ILE A 296 0.18 -8.00 -19.92
N PRO A 297 -0.39 -9.21 -20.10
CA PRO A 297 -1.83 -9.39 -20.04
C PRO A 297 -2.34 -9.28 -18.60
N GLU A 298 -3.47 -8.61 -18.43
CA GLU A 298 -4.22 -8.66 -17.17
C GLU A 298 -4.79 -10.07 -16.97
N LEU A 299 -4.66 -10.58 -15.75
CA LEU A 299 -5.25 -11.86 -15.40
C LEU A 299 -6.72 -11.66 -15.02
N PRO A 300 -7.64 -12.52 -15.48
CA PRO A 300 -9.03 -12.44 -15.06
C PRO A 300 -9.13 -12.71 -13.56
N VAL A 301 -9.55 -11.70 -12.80
CA VAL A 301 -9.80 -11.80 -11.37
C VAL A 301 -11.29 -12.06 -11.10
N THR A 302 -11.59 -12.73 -9.99
CA THR A 302 -12.97 -12.91 -9.52
C THR A 302 -13.01 -12.68 -8.02
N LEU A 303 -14.11 -12.10 -7.55
CA LEU A 303 -14.30 -11.87 -6.13
C LEU A 303 -14.53 -13.21 -5.44
N VAL A 304 -13.75 -13.46 -4.39
CA VAL A 304 -13.96 -14.59 -3.48
C VAL A 304 -14.41 -14.07 -2.13
N MET A 305 -15.27 -14.81 -1.45
CA MET A 305 -15.59 -14.51 -0.06
C MET A 305 -14.46 -15.04 0.82
N GLN A 306 -13.83 -14.15 1.57
CA GLN A 306 -12.87 -14.48 2.61
C GLN A 306 -13.45 -14.12 3.97
N GLU A 307 -13.25 -15.00 4.96
CA GLU A 307 -13.61 -14.71 6.34
C GLU A 307 -12.72 -13.58 6.87
N ARG A 308 -13.27 -12.67 7.67
CA ARG A 308 -12.46 -11.60 8.28
C ARG A 308 -11.56 -12.20 9.35
N ASP A 309 -10.47 -11.51 9.66
CA ASP A 309 -9.62 -11.91 10.77
C ASP A 309 -10.44 -11.99 12.08
N PRO A 310 -10.17 -12.96 12.97
CA PRO A 310 -10.97 -13.18 14.18
C PRO A 310 -11.04 -11.99 15.13
N ASP A 311 -10.06 -11.10 15.08
CA ASP A 311 -9.95 -9.89 15.89
C ASP A 311 -10.57 -8.63 15.22
N ASN A 312 -11.14 -8.78 14.01
CA ASN A 312 -11.89 -7.73 13.32
C ASN A 312 -13.19 -8.27 12.68
N PRO A 313 -14.07 -8.94 13.45
CA PRO A 313 -15.35 -9.41 12.94
C PRO A 313 -16.28 -8.22 12.65
N ARG A 314 -17.14 -8.36 11.64
CA ARG A 314 -18.22 -7.38 11.43
C ARG A 314 -19.34 -7.66 12.43
N PRO A 315 -19.66 -6.74 13.36
CA PRO A 315 -20.76 -6.96 14.28
C PRO A 315 -22.08 -7.00 13.50
N THR A 316 -22.96 -7.90 13.90
CA THR A 316 -24.30 -8.06 13.32
C THR A 316 -25.32 -7.90 14.44
N PHE A 317 -26.44 -7.24 14.17
CA PHE A 317 -27.46 -6.92 15.17
C PHE A 317 -28.83 -7.39 14.71
N ARG A 318 -29.69 -7.77 15.66
CA ARG A 318 -31.13 -7.82 15.41
C ARG A 318 -31.65 -6.40 15.30
N HIS A 319 -32.52 -6.12 14.34
CA HIS A 319 -33.10 -4.79 14.15
C HIS A 319 -34.54 -4.73 14.67
N HIS A 320 -34.95 -3.59 15.23
CA HIS A 320 -36.33 -3.39 15.67
C HIS A 320 -37.29 -3.46 14.47
N ARG A 321 -38.06 -4.55 14.36
CA ARG A 321 -38.97 -4.82 13.23
C ARG A 321 -38.28 -4.76 11.85
N GLY A 322 -36.98 -5.03 11.80
CA GLY A 322 -36.18 -4.95 10.56
C GLY A 322 -35.72 -3.55 10.17
N GLU A 323 -36.00 -2.51 10.98
CA GLU A 323 -35.53 -1.14 10.72
C GLU A 323 -34.01 -1.02 10.93
N TYR A 324 -33.27 -0.81 9.84
CA TYR A 324 -31.80 -0.86 9.83
C TYR A 324 -31.13 0.25 10.66
N THR A 325 -31.85 1.35 10.91
CA THR A 325 -31.39 2.45 11.77
C THR A 325 -31.60 2.18 13.27
N GLN A 326 -32.28 1.09 13.63
CA GLN A 326 -32.60 0.73 15.02
C GLN A 326 -32.01 -0.63 15.38
N PRO A 327 -30.67 -0.73 15.54
CA PRO A 327 -30.03 -1.94 16.03
C PRO A 327 -30.46 -2.22 17.48
N LYS A 328 -30.60 -3.50 17.82
CA LYS A 328 -30.85 -4.00 19.17
C LYS A 328 -29.65 -4.82 19.63
N GLU A 329 -29.87 -6.07 20.03
CA GLU A 329 -28.82 -6.93 20.55
C GLU A 329 -27.91 -7.46 19.42
N PRO A 330 -26.61 -7.62 19.71
CA PRO A 330 -25.69 -8.28 18.79
C PRO A 330 -26.07 -9.76 18.65
N VAL A 331 -25.83 -10.31 17.46
CA VAL A 331 -26.00 -11.73 17.17
C VAL A 331 -24.66 -12.33 16.75
N THR A 332 -24.39 -13.53 17.24
CA THR A 332 -23.19 -14.30 16.89
C THR A 332 -23.54 -15.41 15.89
N PRO A 333 -22.56 -15.92 15.14
CA PRO A 333 -22.75 -17.13 14.34
C PRO A 333 -23.27 -18.29 15.20
N GLY A 334 -24.12 -19.13 14.61
CA GLY A 334 -24.69 -20.30 15.26
C GLY A 334 -25.86 -20.89 14.49
N LEU A 335 -26.50 -21.90 15.07
CA LEU A 335 -27.73 -22.51 14.54
C LEU A 335 -28.95 -22.05 15.35
N PRO A 336 -30.14 -21.98 14.73
CA PRO A 336 -31.39 -21.90 15.47
C PRO A 336 -31.47 -22.99 16.55
N ALA A 337 -31.97 -22.63 17.73
CA ALA A 337 -32.00 -23.53 18.90
C ALA A 337 -32.69 -24.88 18.62
N LEU A 338 -33.65 -24.93 17.70
CA LEU A 338 -34.31 -26.16 17.25
C LEU A 338 -33.33 -27.23 16.71
N PHE A 339 -32.17 -26.82 16.22
CA PHE A 339 -31.14 -27.72 15.67
C PHE A 339 -29.97 -27.95 16.64
N ALA A 340 -30.02 -27.44 17.87
CA ALA A 340 -28.93 -27.57 18.83
C ALA A 340 -28.60 -29.04 19.16
N ALA A 341 -29.59 -29.94 19.16
CA ALA A 341 -29.40 -31.37 19.41
C ALA A 341 -28.80 -32.16 18.24
N THR A 342 -28.48 -31.50 17.13
CA THR A 342 -28.02 -32.16 15.88
C THR A 342 -26.51 -32.10 15.69
N THR A 343 -25.78 -31.47 16.62
CA THR A 343 -24.32 -31.37 16.56
C THR A 343 -23.77 -31.06 17.95
N ASP A 344 -22.63 -31.66 18.28
CA ASP A 344 -21.90 -31.34 19.51
C ASP A 344 -21.19 -29.97 19.43
N HIS A 345 -21.02 -29.44 18.22
CA HIS A 345 -20.39 -28.15 17.96
C HIS A 345 -21.22 -27.32 16.97
N ALA A 346 -21.71 -26.17 17.43
CA ALA A 346 -22.41 -25.22 16.57
C ALA A 346 -21.40 -24.50 15.65
N PRO A 347 -21.68 -24.39 14.34
CA PRO A 347 -20.85 -23.63 13.41
C PRO A 347 -20.57 -22.19 13.88
N GLY A 348 -19.29 -21.84 14.01
CA GLY A 348 -18.80 -20.51 14.35
C GLY A 348 -18.45 -19.64 13.14
N ASN A 349 -18.37 -20.23 11.95
CA ASN A 349 -18.07 -19.51 10.70
C ASN A 349 -18.81 -20.11 9.49
N ARG A 350 -18.67 -19.47 8.33
CA ARG A 350 -19.36 -19.88 7.09
C ARG A 350 -18.95 -21.27 6.59
N LEU A 351 -17.67 -21.62 6.74
CA LEU A 351 -17.15 -22.92 6.30
C LEU A 351 -17.73 -24.07 7.14
N GLU A 352 -17.78 -23.88 8.45
CA GLU A 352 -18.40 -24.85 9.37
C GLU A 352 -19.90 -24.98 9.11
N LEU A 353 -20.60 -23.86 8.82
CA LEU A 353 -22.02 -23.91 8.47
C LEU A 353 -22.23 -24.70 7.18
N ALA A 354 -21.39 -24.48 6.16
CA ALA A 354 -21.46 -25.22 4.91
C ALA A 354 -21.21 -26.72 5.11
N ARG A 355 -20.26 -27.10 5.97
CA ARG A 355 -20.00 -28.50 6.35
C ARG A 355 -21.18 -29.13 7.07
N TRP A 356 -21.80 -28.41 8.01
CA TRP A 356 -23.00 -28.87 8.71
C TRP A 356 -24.20 -29.00 7.76
N LEU A 357 -24.40 -28.05 6.85
CA LEU A 357 -25.53 -28.07 5.91
C LEU A 357 -25.61 -29.36 5.09
N VAL A 358 -24.46 -29.95 4.73
CA VAL A 358 -24.36 -31.20 3.96
C VAL A 358 -24.01 -32.42 4.82
N SER A 359 -23.92 -32.26 6.15
CA SER A 359 -23.63 -33.38 7.04
C SER A 359 -24.84 -34.32 7.16
N ARG A 360 -24.59 -35.55 7.58
CA ARG A 360 -25.65 -36.53 7.88
C ARG A 360 -26.45 -36.15 9.11
N ASP A 361 -25.88 -35.31 9.97
CA ASP A 361 -26.51 -34.90 11.23
C ASP A 361 -27.52 -33.77 11.01
N ASN A 362 -27.50 -33.08 9.87
CA ASN A 362 -28.53 -32.09 9.52
C ASN A 362 -29.88 -32.77 9.20
N PRO A 363 -30.91 -32.62 10.04
CA PRO A 363 -32.18 -33.33 9.86
C PRO A 363 -33.05 -32.75 8.75
N LEU A 364 -32.76 -31.54 8.25
CA LEU A 364 -33.62 -30.82 7.32
C LEU A 364 -33.71 -31.53 5.96
N ALA A 365 -32.59 -32.01 5.43
CA ALA A 365 -32.55 -32.65 4.12
C ALA A 365 -33.46 -33.88 4.08
N ALA A 366 -33.33 -34.77 5.08
CA ALA A 366 -34.18 -35.96 5.21
C ALA A 366 -35.65 -35.58 5.45
N ARG A 367 -35.93 -34.65 6.36
CA ARG A 367 -37.31 -34.19 6.66
C ARG A 367 -38.01 -33.64 5.42
N VAL A 368 -37.33 -32.77 4.66
CA VAL A 368 -37.90 -32.19 3.43
C VAL A 368 -38.10 -33.25 2.37
N ALA A 369 -37.16 -34.18 2.18
CA ALA A 369 -37.30 -35.26 1.20
C ALA A 369 -38.51 -36.17 1.54
N VAL A 370 -38.66 -36.58 2.80
CA VAL A 370 -39.80 -37.38 3.27
C VAL A 370 -41.11 -36.60 3.11
N ASN A 371 -41.14 -35.32 3.50
CA ASN A 371 -42.35 -34.49 3.34
C ASN A 371 -42.76 -34.35 1.86
N ARG A 372 -41.78 -34.20 0.95
CA ARG A 372 -42.05 -34.16 -0.50
C ARG A 372 -42.62 -35.47 -1.01
N ALA A 373 -42.04 -36.61 -0.61
CA ALA A 373 -42.54 -37.93 -0.99
C ALA A 373 -43.96 -38.15 -0.46
N TRP A 374 -44.21 -37.85 0.82
CA TRP A 374 -45.54 -37.93 1.45
C TRP A 374 -46.57 -37.09 0.68
N ARG A 375 -46.24 -35.83 0.40
CA ARG A 375 -47.12 -34.94 -0.38
C ARG A 375 -47.44 -35.50 -1.77
N SER A 376 -46.47 -36.14 -2.45
CA SER A 376 -46.71 -36.77 -3.75
C SER A 376 -47.72 -37.92 -3.68
N PHE A 377 -47.74 -38.69 -2.58
CA PHE A 377 -48.67 -39.79 -2.40
C PHE A 377 -50.06 -39.35 -1.90
N PHE A 378 -50.11 -38.37 -1.00
CA PHE A 378 -51.33 -38.05 -0.25
C PHE A 378 -51.93 -36.67 -0.58
N GLY A 379 -51.25 -35.85 -1.39
CA GLY A 379 -51.74 -34.54 -1.83
C GLY A 379 -51.50 -33.37 -0.86
N TYR A 380 -51.16 -33.64 0.41
CA TYR A 380 -50.83 -32.66 1.43
C TYR A 380 -49.54 -33.04 2.17
N GLY A 381 -48.82 -32.05 2.71
CA GLY A 381 -47.57 -32.26 3.44
C GLY A 381 -47.77 -32.61 4.92
N LEU A 382 -46.75 -33.22 5.51
CA LEU A 382 -46.51 -33.26 6.96
C LEU A 382 -46.04 -31.86 7.37
N VAL A 383 -46.96 -31.00 7.81
CA VAL A 383 -46.65 -29.67 8.35
C VAL A 383 -46.58 -29.75 9.85
#